data_AF-A0A7C3WMR8-F1
#
_entry.id   AF-A0A7C3WMR8-F1
#
_cell.length_a   1.000
_cell.length_b   1.000
_cell.length_c   1.000
_cell.angle_alpha   90.00
_cell.angle_beta   90.00
_cell.angle_gamma   90.00
#
_symmetry.space_group_name_H-M   'P 1'
#
loop_
_entity.id
_entity.type
_entity.pdbx_description
1 polymer ?
#
loop_
_entity_poly.entity_id
_entity_poly.type
_entity_poly.pdbx_seq_one_letter_code
_entity_poly.pdbx_strand_id
1 'polypeptide(L)' 'MLASQYRIYPDTYEDVLKEMFSKGIISQEIYTKIKGMGSFRNIIAHEYIKIDPKKVYQNYKKFLEIIPEISKELLKLI' A
#
# COMPACT_ATOMS: atom_id res chain seq x y z
N MET A 1 12.71 -2.85 -5.77
CA MET A 1 11.87 -2.83 -6.99
C MET A 1 11.83 -1.43 -7.61
N LEU A 2 11.01 -0.47 -7.15
CA LEU A 2 10.93 0.85 -7.81
C LEU A 2 12.26 1.61 -7.89
N ALA A 3 12.94 1.83 -6.77
CA ALA A 3 14.24 2.51 -6.77
C ALA A 3 15.34 1.69 -7.47
N SER A 4 15.38 0.38 -7.23
CA SER A 4 16.47 -0.49 -7.71
C SER A 4 16.37 -0.85 -9.19
N GLN A 5 15.16 -1.04 -9.74
CA GLN A 5 14.94 -1.46 -11.13
C GLN A 5 14.50 -0.30 -12.03
N TYR A 6 13.79 0.70 -11.48
CA TYR A 6 13.19 1.78 -12.27
C TYR A 6 13.74 3.18 -11.93
N ARG A 7 14.56 3.32 -10.88
CA ARG A 7 15.04 4.61 -10.35
C ARG A 7 13.94 5.64 -10.09
N ILE A 8 12.77 5.16 -9.69
CA ILE A 8 11.61 5.99 -9.34
C ILE A 8 11.57 6.19 -7.82
N TYR A 9 11.35 7.44 -7.40
CA TYR A 9 11.27 7.85 -5.99
C TYR A 9 9.96 8.62 -5.77
N PRO A 10 8.85 7.92 -5.48
CA PRO A 10 7.55 8.56 -5.30
C PRO A 10 7.50 9.36 -4.00
N ASP A 11 6.84 10.51 -4.03
CA ASP A 11 6.74 11.42 -2.88
C ASP A 11 5.72 10.95 -1.83
N THR A 12 4.71 10.19 -2.26
CA THR A 12 3.67 9.66 -1.37
C THR A 12 3.52 8.15 -1.48
N TYR A 13 2.96 7.51 -0.44
CA TYR A 13 2.61 6.10 -0.49
C TYR A 13 1.58 5.80 -1.59
N GLU A 14 0.67 6.73 -1.88
CA GLU A 14 -0.30 6.54 -2.95
C GLU A 14 0.39 6.55 -4.32
N ASP A 15 1.42 7.37 -4.49
CA ASP A 15 2.25 7.37 -5.69
C ASP A 15 3.09 6.09 -5.80
N VAL A 16 3.57 5.53 -4.69
CA VAL A 16 4.21 4.20 -4.69
C VAL A 16 3.27 3.14 -5.26
N LEU A 17 2.02 3.09 -4.80
CA LEU A 17 1.03 2.12 -5.28
C LEU A 17 0.71 2.34 -6.75
N LYS A 18 0.57 3.59 -7.18
CA LYS A 18 0.31 3.98 -8.57
C LYS A 18 1.46 3.56 -9.48
N GLU A 19 2.71 3.78 -9.08
CA GLU A 19 3.89 3.40 -9.86
C GLU A 19 4.09 1.88 -9.90
N MET A 20 3.82 1.18 -8.80
CA MET A 20 3.85 -0.29 -8.82
C MET A 20 2.81 -0.86 -9.79
N PHE A 21 1.61 -0.30 -9.83
CA PHE A 21 0.58 -0.70 -10.78
C PHE A 21 0.97 -0.35 -12.22
N SER A 22 1.46 0.87 -12.48
CA SER A 22 1.85 1.32 -13.83
C SER A 22 2.96 0.48 -14.45
N LYS A 23 3.84 -0.09 -13.61
CA LYS A 23 4.93 -0.99 -14.01
C LYS A 23 4.54 -2.46 -14.03
N GLY A 24 3.28 -2.81 -13.73
CA GLY A 24 2.81 -4.19 -13.70
C GLY A 24 3.40 -5.03 -12.56
N ILE A 25 3.96 -4.38 -11.52
CA ILE A 25 4.49 -5.04 -10.33
C ILE A 25 3.35 -5.61 -9.47
N ILE A 26 2.18 -4.95 -9.49
CA ILE A 26 0.97 -5.44 -8.85
C ILE A 26 -0.18 -5.45 -9.86
N SER A 27 -1.10 -6.40 -9.71
CA SER A 27 -2.28 -6.46 -10.56
C SER A 27 -3.28 -5.34 -10.27
N GLN A 28 -4.21 -5.13 -11.20
CA GLN A 28 -5.37 -4.24 -10.98
C GLN A 28 -6.19 -4.66 -9.76
N GLU A 29 -6.32 -5.97 -9.50
CA GLU A 29 -7.06 -6.50 -8.35
C GLU A 29 -6.40 -6.05 -7.05
N ILE A 30 -5.09 -6.28 -6.90
CA ILE A 30 -4.33 -5.87 -5.72
C ILE A 30 -4.32 -4.36 -5.59
N TYR A 31 -4.02 -3.63 -6.66
CA TYR A 31 -4.03 -2.16 -6.65
C TYR A 31 -5.37 -1.61 -6.15
N THR A 32 -6.49 -2.14 -6.64
CA THR A 32 -7.83 -1.68 -6.23
C THR A 32 -8.10 -1.95 -4.76
N LYS A 33 -7.68 -3.11 -4.23
CA LYS A 33 -7.89 -3.47 -2.83
C LYS A 33 -7.06 -2.61 -1.87
N ILE A 34 -5.82 -2.24 -2.24
CA ILE A 34 -4.90 -1.46 -1.38
C ILE A 34 -4.90 0.04 -1.64
N LYS A 35 -5.53 0.50 -2.73
CA LYS A 35 -5.72 1.93 -2.99
C LYS A 35 -6.40 2.60 -1.80
N GLY A 36 -5.89 3.76 -1.40
CA GLY A 36 -6.34 4.49 -0.22
C GLY A 36 -5.77 3.97 1.11
N MET A 37 -5.10 2.82 1.15
CA MET A 37 -4.36 2.39 2.34
C MET A 37 -3.10 3.25 2.57
N GLY A 38 -2.59 3.96 1.56
CA GLY A 38 -1.51 4.94 1.75
C GLY A 38 -1.90 6.06 2.71
N SER A 39 -3.20 6.43 2.74
CA SER A 39 -3.75 7.39 3.70
C SER A 39 -3.82 6.85 5.14
N PHE A 40 -3.80 5.54 5.33
CA PHE A 40 -3.81 4.91 6.66
C PHE A 40 -2.57 5.30 7.48
N ARG A 41 -1.40 5.35 6.82
CA ARG A 41 -0.17 5.85 7.44
C ARG A 41 -0.31 7.31 7.86
N ASN A 42 -1.00 8.14 7.06
CA ASN A 42 -1.20 9.55 7.39
C ASN A 42 -2.09 9.74 8.63
N ILE A 43 -3.12 8.89 8.80
CA ILE A 43 -3.95 8.86 10.01
C ILE A 43 -3.11 8.50 11.25
N ILE A 44 -2.23 7.50 11.13
CA ILE A 44 -1.39 7.06 12.26
C ILE A 44 -0.27 8.06 12.58
N ALA A 45 0.38 8.65 11.57
CA ALA A 45 1.60 9.43 11.76
C ALA A 45 1.38 10.94 11.98
N HIS A 46 0.27 11.52 11.52
CA HIS A 46 0.04 12.96 11.59
C HIS A 46 -1.11 13.37 12.52
N GLU A 47 -2.08 12.48 12.79
CA GLU A 47 -3.27 12.81 13.59
C GLU A 47 -3.30 12.13 14.97
N TYR A 48 -2.16 11.95 15.66
CA TYR A 48 -2.09 11.31 16.98
C TYR A 48 -3.14 11.79 18.01
N ILE A 49 -3.62 13.03 17.88
CA ILE A 49 -4.65 13.64 18.76
C ILE A 49 -6.10 13.27 18.36
N LYS A 50 -6.34 12.82 17.12
CA LYS A 50 -7.68 12.53 16.55
C LYS A 50 -7.80 11.14 15.91
N ILE A 51 -6.93 10.19 16.27
CA ILE A 51 -7.00 8.82 15.74
C ILE A 51 -8.33 8.19 16.17
N ASP A 52 -9.15 7.79 15.19
CA ASP A 52 -10.35 6.98 15.40
C ASP A 52 -9.95 5.50 15.51
N PRO A 53 -10.02 4.87 16.70
CA PRO A 53 -9.58 3.49 16.90
C PRO A 53 -10.37 2.48 16.06
N LYS A 54 -11.63 2.76 15.73
CA LYS A 54 -12.43 1.88 14.88
C LYS A 54 -11.90 1.86 13.45
N LYS A 55 -11.57 3.03 12.91
CA LYS A 55 -10.92 3.12 11.58
C LYS A 55 -9.56 2.45 11.59
N VAL A 56 -8.80 2.54 12.68
CA VAL A 56 -7.51 1.83 12.80
C VAL A 56 -7.71 0.33 12.76
N TYR A 57 -8.62 -0.19 13.58
CA TYR A 57 -8.90 -1.62 13.63
C TYR A 57 -9.43 -2.17 12.29
N GLN A 58 -10.31 -1.44 11.62
CA GLN A 58 -10.83 -1.82 10.30
C GLN A 58 -9.74 -1.89 9.24
N ASN A 59 -8.89 -0.86 9.17
CA ASN A 59 -7.76 -0.85 8.25
C ASN A 59 -6.73 -1.96 8.57
N TYR A 60 -6.49 -2.22 9.86
CA TYR A 60 -5.62 -3.31 10.30
C TYR A 60 -6.16 -4.68 9.87
N LYS A 61 -7.45 -4.97 10.08
CA LYS A 61 -8.07 -6.21 9.59
C LYS A 61 -7.94 -6.36 8.09
N LYS A 62 -8.29 -5.32 7.34
CA LYS A 62 -8.18 -5.31 5.87
C LYS A 62 -6.73 -5.59 5.42
N PHE A 63 -5.75 -5.05 6.15
CA PHE A 63 -4.33 -5.31 5.88
C PHE A 63 -3.94 -6.78 6.12
N LEU A 64 -4.40 -7.39 7.20
CA LEU A 64 -4.13 -8.81 7.48
C LEU A 64 -4.70 -9.73 6.41
N GLU A 65 -5.87 -9.40 5.85
CA GLU A 65 -6.49 -10.17 4.78
C GLU A 65 -5.68 -10.08 3.47
N ILE A 66 -5.06 -8.93 3.18
CA ILE A 66 -4.42 -8.69 1.88
C ILE A 66 -2.92 -9.03 1.83
N ILE A 67 -2.25 -9.03 2.98
CA ILE A 67 -0.80 -9.30 3.06
C ILE A 67 -0.37 -10.59 2.36
N PRO A 68 -1.09 -11.73 2.50
CA PRO A 68 -0.71 -12.96 1.82
C PRO A 68 -0.76 -12.82 0.30
N GLU A 69 -1.75 -12.11 -0.24
CA GLU A 69 -1.92 -11.91 -1.68
C GLU A 69 -0.81 -11.02 -2.26
N ILE A 70 -0.50 -9.90 -1.58
CA ILE A 70 0.60 -9.00 -1.97
C ILE A 70 1.92 -9.77 -1.95
N SER A 71 2.18 -10.52 -0.88
CA SER A 71 3.42 -11.29 -0.71
C SER A 71 3.60 -12.28 -1.87
N LYS A 72 2.53 -12.95 -2.28
CA LYS A 72 2.55 -13.89 -3.41
C LYS A 72 2.83 -13.20 -4.75
N GLU A 73 2.30 -12.00 -4.99
CA GLU A 73 2.60 -11.23 -6.20
C GLU A 73 4.05 -10.76 -6.24
N LEU A 74 4.55 -10.21 -5.14
CA LEU A 74 5.92 -9.70 -5.07
C LEU A 74 6.96 -10.82 -5.19
N LEU A 75 6.70 -12.00 -4.62
CA LEU A 75 7.58 -13.17 -4.76
C LEU A 75 7.71 -13.69 -6.18
N LYS A 76 6.75 -13.42 -7.08
CA LYS A 76 6.86 -13.81 -8.50
C LYS A 76 7.84 -12.93 -9.29
N LEU A 77 8.27 -11.81 -8.72
CA LEU A 77 9.08 -10.79 -9.38
C LEU A 77 10.57 -10.83 -8.95
N ILE A 78 10.92 -11.75 -8.06
CA ILE A 78 12.28 -12.03 -7.57
C ILE A 78 12.74 -13.33 -8.22
#